data_AF-A0A9D8BW70-F1
#
_entry.id   AF-A0A9D8BW70-F1
#
_cell.length_a   1.000
_cell.length_b   1.000
_cell.length_c   1.000
_cell.angle_alpha   90.00
_cell.angle_beta   90.00
_cell.angle_gamma   90.00
#
_symmetry.space_group_name_H-M   'P 1'
#
loop_
_entity.id
_entity.type
_entity.pdbx_description
1 polymer ?
#
loop_
_entity_poly.entity_id
_entity_poly.type
_entity_poly.pdbx_seq_one_letter_code
_entity_poly.pdbx_strand_id
1 'polypeptide(L)'
;MALAACNRWLDVGTNQVSPQGDSTVGMSIRKMAAAAKVNPKTIEKAKRVALRATPELRAQVIAGATTLAAAVAALDSEGAKTTKPRPVVKTSVSAKVHQELEHRYIKLQDDFQETIDNYEVLAEDAAALYALKEREEFGLIKELQFSVKNLTESRDKWQNEAAEKQKQINYLKRRLADKDSEIAALKRLFEIHAPA
;
A
#
# COMPACT_ATOMS: atom_id res chain seq x y z
N MET A 1 -29.75 -4.88 11.88
CA MET A 1 -29.04 -5.82 10.98
C MET A 1 -28.53 -7.08 11.69
N ALA A 2 -27.71 -6.99 12.74
CA ALA A 2 -27.17 -8.18 13.44
C ALA A 2 -28.22 -9.11 14.08
N LEU A 3 -29.35 -8.58 14.55
CA LEU A 3 -30.42 -9.38 15.15
C LEU A 3 -31.40 -9.99 14.14
N ALA A 4 -31.63 -9.33 13.01
CA ALA A 4 -32.37 -9.92 11.88
C ALA A 4 -31.61 -11.12 11.31
N ALA A 5 -30.27 -11.05 11.29
CA ALA A 5 -29.43 -12.22 11.05
C ALA A 5 -29.59 -13.26 12.18
N CYS A 6 -29.60 -12.90 13.47
CA CYS A 6 -29.79 -13.90 14.54
C CYS A 6 -31.18 -14.56 14.56
N ASN A 7 -32.26 -13.88 14.17
CA ASN A 7 -33.60 -14.47 14.11
C ASN A 7 -33.72 -15.51 12.99
N ARG A 8 -33.07 -15.28 11.84
CA ARG A 8 -32.98 -16.28 10.77
C ARG A 8 -32.18 -17.52 11.18
N TRP A 9 -31.46 -17.45 12.31
CA TRP A 9 -30.62 -18.53 12.86
C TRP A 9 -31.21 -19.12 14.16
N LEU A 10 -32.22 -18.49 14.75
CA LEU A 10 -33.03 -19.03 15.86
C LEU A 10 -33.91 -20.19 15.37
N ASP A 11 -34.43 -20.13 14.14
CA ASP A 11 -35.12 -21.26 13.50
C ASP A 11 -34.19 -22.45 13.22
N VAL A 12 -32.89 -22.19 13.04
CA VAL A 12 -31.84 -23.22 12.89
C VAL A 12 -31.31 -23.68 14.25
N GLY A 13 -31.76 -23.07 15.35
CA GLY A 13 -31.24 -23.25 16.70
C GLY A 13 -32.29 -23.64 17.73
N THR A 14 -33.42 -24.22 17.30
CA THR A 14 -34.31 -24.92 18.22
C THR A 14 -33.57 -26.15 18.74
N ASN A 15 -33.29 -26.18 20.05
CA ASN A 15 -32.86 -27.38 20.74
C ASN A 15 -34.01 -28.40 20.68
N GLN A 16 -34.15 -29.13 19.57
CA GLN A 16 -34.74 -30.46 19.64
C GLN A 16 -33.71 -31.37 20.27
N VAL A 17 -33.77 -31.48 21.59
CA VAL A 17 -33.19 -32.63 22.28
C VAL A 17 -34.08 -33.83 21.94
N SER A 18 -33.77 -34.51 20.83
CA SER A 18 -34.11 -35.91 20.68
C SER A 18 -33.01 -36.75 21.34
N PRO A 19 -33.36 -37.83 22.06
CA PRO A 19 -32.45 -38.52 22.97
C PRO A 19 -31.63 -39.57 22.22
N GLN A 20 -30.78 -39.16 21.28
CA GLN A 20 -29.74 -40.06 20.76
C GLN A 20 -28.69 -39.26 20.01
N GLY A 21 -27.43 -39.48 20.39
CA GLY A 21 -26.29 -38.77 19.86
C GLY A 21 -26.11 -39.03 18.37
N ASP A 22 -26.18 -37.97 17.58
CA ASP A 22 -25.19 -37.73 16.54
C ASP A 22 -25.20 -36.25 16.14
N SER A 23 -24.04 -35.61 16.17
CA SER A 23 -23.91 -34.14 16.21
C SER A 23 -23.93 -33.50 14.82
N THR A 24 -25.11 -33.15 14.31
CA THR A 24 -25.25 -32.36 13.07
C THR A 24 -25.10 -30.86 13.33
N VAL A 25 -23.88 -30.37 13.10
CA VAL A 25 -23.49 -29.04 12.55
C VAL A 25 -24.19 -27.79 13.11
N GLY A 26 -23.95 -27.51 14.40
CA GLY A 26 -24.10 -26.15 14.94
C GLY A 26 -22.95 -25.26 14.46
N MET A 27 -23.24 -24.24 13.63
CA MET A 27 -22.21 -23.30 13.20
C MET A 27 -21.59 -22.60 14.43
N SER A 28 -20.26 -22.66 14.57
CA SER A 28 -19.58 -22.12 15.75
C SER A 28 -19.68 -20.59 15.79
N ILE A 29 -19.62 -20.01 17.00
CA ILE A 29 -19.71 -18.55 17.24
C ILE A 29 -18.70 -17.77 16.38
N ARG A 30 -17.49 -18.33 16.17
CA ARG A 30 -16.46 -17.73 15.31
C ARG A 30 -16.86 -17.72 13.83
N LYS A 31 -17.48 -18.79 13.33
CA LYS A 31 -17.97 -18.84 11.94
C LYS A 31 -19.14 -17.88 11.71
N MET A 32 -20.06 -17.77 12.68
CA MET A 32 -21.11 -16.75 12.67
C MET A 32 -20.55 -15.32 12.65
N ALA A 33 -19.50 -15.07 13.43
CA ALA A 33 -18.83 -13.77 13.55
C ALA A 33 -18.19 -13.33 12.25
N ALA A 34 -17.47 -14.25 11.61
CA ALA A 34 -16.88 -14.02 10.30
C ALA A 34 -17.95 -13.75 9.23
N ALA A 35 -19.01 -14.55 9.17
CA ALA A 35 -20.07 -14.39 8.17
C ALA A 35 -20.82 -13.05 8.31
N ALA A 36 -21.09 -12.62 9.54
CA ALA A 36 -21.79 -11.38 9.83
C ALA A 36 -20.85 -10.15 9.94
N LYS A 37 -19.53 -10.32 9.74
CA LYS A 37 -18.50 -9.28 9.92
C LYS A 37 -18.61 -8.55 11.27
N VAL A 38 -18.93 -9.28 12.33
CA VAL A 38 -19.07 -8.74 13.70
C VAL A 38 -18.19 -9.50 14.67
N ASN A 39 -17.84 -8.88 15.80
CA ASN A 39 -17.04 -9.52 16.83
C ASN A 39 -17.79 -10.76 17.41
N PRO A 40 -17.11 -11.90 17.65
CA PRO A 40 -17.70 -13.07 18.31
C PRO A 40 -18.49 -12.76 19.58
N LYS A 41 -18.01 -11.81 20.40
CA LYS A 41 -18.70 -11.37 21.63
C LYS A 41 -20.07 -10.74 21.36
N THR A 42 -20.26 -10.13 20.20
CA THR A 42 -21.55 -9.52 19.79
C THR A 42 -22.57 -10.61 19.49
N ILE A 43 -22.15 -11.73 18.91
CA ILE A 43 -23.03 -12.88 18.64
C ILE A 43 -23.41 -13.62 19.91
N GLU A 44 -22.50 -13.75 20.88
CA GLU A 44 -22.84 -14.31 22.19
C GLU A 44 -23.92 -13.49 22.90
N LYS A 45 -23.80 -12.16 22.87
CA LYS A 45 -24.81 -11.26 23.42
C LYS A 45 -26.13 -11.37 22.66
N ALA A 46 -26.09 -11.39 21.33
CA ALA A 46 -27.28 -11.55 20.51
C ALA A 46 -27.99 -12.88 20.75
N LYS A 47 -27.25 -13.99 20.93
CA LYS A 47 -27.81 -15.29 21.30
C LYS A 47 -28.49 -15.27 22.67
N ARG A 48 -27.93 -14.59 23.67
CA ARG A 48 -28.57 -14.45 24.99
C ARG A 48 -29.89 -13.68 24.90
N VAL A 49 -29.92 -12.59 24.14
CA VAL A 49 -31.14 -11.80 23.92
C VAL A 49 -32.19 -12.60 23.15
N ALA A 50 -31.76 -13.29 22.10
CA ALA A 50 -32.61 -14.18 21.30
C ALA A 50 -33.30 -15.27 22.13
N LEU A 51 -32.60 -15.88 23.09
CA LEU A 51 -33.10 -17.00 23.89
C LEU A 51 -33.87 -16.58 25.14
N ARG A 52 -33.46 -15.49 25.81
CA ARG A 52 -33.96 -15.14 27.15
C ARG A 52 -34.84 -13.89 27.19
N ALA A 53 -34.84 -13.05 26.15
CA ALA A 53 -35.62 -11.82 26.18
C ALA A 53 -37.10 -12.01 25.89
N THR A 54 -37.93 -11.14 26.48
CA THR A 54 -39.33 -10.97 26.11
C THR A 54 -39.44 -10.59 24.63
N PRO A 55 -40.53 -10.98 23.94
CA PRO A 55 -40.69 -10.70 22.51
C PRO A 55 -40.64 -9.19 22.19
N GLU A 56 -41.11 -8.36 23.12
CA GLU A 56 -41.06 -6.89 23.01
C GLU A 56 -39.64 -6.35 23.03
N LEU A 57 -38.78 -6.83 23.94
CA LEU A 57 -37.38 -6.40 24.02
C LEU A 57 -36.62 -6.85 22.77
N ARG A 58 -36.92 -8.03 22.21
CA ARG A 58 -36.34 -8.46 20.93
C ARG A 58 -36.74 -7.53 19.79
N ALA A 59 -38.02 -7.16 19.69
CA ALA A 59 -38.51 -6.23 18.69
C ALA A 59 -37.84 -4.86 18.79
N GLN A 60 -37.64 -4.33 20.00
CA GLN A 60 -36.95 -3.06 20.23
C GLN A 60 -35.48 -3.09 19.77
N VAL A 61 -34.76 -4.18 20.02
CA VAL A 61 -33.36 -4.29 19.57
C VAL A 61 -33.28 -4.52 18.06
N ILE A 62 -34.25 -5.21 17.44
CA ILE A 62 -34.34 -5.36 15.98
C ILE A 62 -34.62 -4.00 15.31
N ALA A 63 -35.54 -3.23 15.86
CA ALA A 63 -35.90 -1.89 15.40
C ALA A 63 -34.80 -0.84 15.67
N GLY A 64 -33.74 -1.20 16.43
CA GLY A 64 -32.65 -0.29 16.78
C GLY A 64 -33.00 0.71 17.88
N ALA A 65 -34.16 0.57 18.53
CA ALA A 65 -34.59 1.41 19.64
C ALA A 65 -33.77 1.16 20.92
N THR A 66 -33.24 -0.07 21.09
CA THR A 66 -32.36 -0.43 22.21
C THR A 66 -31.11 -1.17 21.71
N THR A 67 -29.98 -1.01 22.41
CA THR A 67 -28.73 -1.68 22.02
C THR A 67 -28.67 -3.11 22.57
N LEU A 68 -27.93 -4.00 21.89
CA LEU A 68 -27.67 -5.38 22.36
C LEU A 68 -27.08 -5.43 23.77
N ALA A 69 -26.28 -4.43 24.17
CA ALA A 69 -25.70 -4.36 25.51
C ALA A 69 -26.74 -3.98 26.58
N ALA A 70 -27.62 -3.03 26.27
CA ALA A 70 -28.71 -2.63 27.16
C ALA A 70 -29.74 -3.76 27.34
N ALA A 71 -30.02 -4.52 26.27
CA ALA A 71 -30.91 -5.66 26.34
C ALA A 71 -30.35 -6.82 27.18
N VAL A 72 -29.04 -7.11 27.09
CA VAL A 72 -28.41 -8.10 27.99
C VAL A 72 -28.43 -7.62 29.44
N ALA A 73 -28.16 -6.34 29.69
CA ALA A 73 -28.23 -5.78 31.04
C ALA A 73 -29.64 -5.84 31.66
N ALA A 74 -30.69 -5.65 30.84
CA ALA A 74 -32.08 -5.81 31.28
C ALA A 74 -32.38 -7.26 31.71
N LEU A 75 -31.83 -8.26 30.99
CA LEU A 75 -31.97 -9.68 31.33
C LEU A 75 -31.21 -10.07 32.60
N ASP A 76 -30.04 -9.48 32.80
CA ASP A 76 -29.23 -9.73 34.00
C ASP A 76 -29.81 -8.99 35.24
N SER A 77 -30.70 -8.01 35.03
CA SER A 77 -31.31 -7.19 36.09
C SER A 77 -32.62 -7.73 36.68
N GLU A 78 -33.21 -8.79 36.11
CA GLU A 78 -34.40 -9.47 36.65
C GLU A 78 -34.15 -10.15 38.02
N GLY A 79 -32.89 -10.22 38.49
CA GLY A 79 -32.51 -10.79 39.80
C GLY A 79 -31.89 -9.81 40.80
N ALA A 80 -31.71 -8.53 40.48
CA ALA A 80 -31.04 -7.57 41.35
C ALA A 80 -31.85 -6.28 41.48
N LYS A 81 -32.36 -6.03 42.70
CA LYS A 81 -33.03 -4.80 43.14
C LYS A 81 -32.41 -3.57 42.47
N THR A 82 -33.26 -2.85 41.72
CA THR A 82 -33.14 -1.46 41.28
C THR A 82 -31.87 -0.75 41.76
N THR A 83 -30.73 -0.99 41.11
CA THR A 83 -29.62 -0.06 41.19
C THR A 83 -30.03 1.15 40.36
N LYS A 84 -30.13 2.31 41.03
CA LYS A 84 -30.38 3.62 40.40
C LYS A 84 -29.68 3.69 39.04
N PRO A 85 -30.32 4.20 37.98
CA PRO A 85 -29.70 4.30 36.67
C PRO A 85 -28.36 5.01 36.87
N ARG A 86 -27.27 4.28 36.62
CA ARG A 86 -25.94 4.86 36.55
C ARG A 86 -26.08 6.05 35.62
N PRO A 87 -25.68 7.28 36.01
CA PRO A 87 -25.88 8.43 35.16
C PRO A 87 -25.27 8.06 33.82
N VAL A 88 -26.12 8.00 32.79
CA VAL A 88 -25.65 8.00 31.42
C VAL A 88 -24.83 9.27 31.39
N VAL A 89 -23.51 9.12 31.41
CA VAL A 89 -22.63 10.22 31.07
C VAL A 89 -23.04 10.50 29.64
N LYS A 90 -24.00 11.41 29.47
CA LYS A 90 -24.13 12.18 28.26
C LYS A 90 -22.75 12.80 28.19
N THR A 91 -21.85 12.15 27.48
CA THR A 91 -20.65 12.77 26.98
C THR A 91 -21.21 13.88 26.12
N SER A 92 -21.54 15.01 26.75
CA SER A 92 -21.83 16.24 26.06
C SER A 92 -20.50 16.54 25.43
N VAL A 93 -20.33 16.03 24.20
CA VAL A 93 -19.24 16.41 23.33
C VAL A 93 -19.31 17.92 23.35
N SER A 94 -18.29 18.54 23.93
CA SER A 94 -18.33 19.97 24.16
C SER A 94 -18.52 20.63 22.79
N ALA A 95 -19.23 21.76 22.74
CA ALA A 95 -19.46 22.47 21.47
C ALA A 95 -18.14 22.69 20.71
N LYS A 96 -17.02 22.84 21.43
CA LYS A 96 -15.66 22.90 20.89
C LYS A 96 -15.24 21.63 20.13
N VAL A 97 -15.49 20.44 20.69
CA VAL A 97 -15.14 19.18 20.02
C VAL A 97 -16.02 18.96 18.78
N HIS A 98 -17.29 19.37 18.82
CA HIS A 98 -18.16 19.35 17.63
C HIS A 98 -17.66 20.30 16.54
N GLN A 99 -17.31 21.53 16.88
CA GLN A 99 -16.74 22.50 15.93
C GLN A 99 -15.40 22.02 15.34
N GLU A 100 -14.53 21.40 16.16
CA GLU A 100 -13.29 20.80 15.68
C GLU A 100 -13.54 19.63 14.73
N LEU A 101 -14.54 18.80 15.00
CA LEU A 101 -14.95 17.70 14.12
C LEU A 101 -15.51 18.21 12.80
N GLU A 102 -16.37 19.24 12.83
CA GLU A 102 -16.91 19.88 11.62
C GLU A 102 -15.79 20.49 10.78
N HIS A 103 -14.86 21.21 11.40
CA HIS A 103 -13.72 21.79 10.68
C HIS A 103 -12.82 20.71 10.08
N ARG A 104 -12.55 19.62 10.80
CA ARG A 104 -11.76 18.49 10.25
C ARG A 104 -12.50 17.79 9.13
N TYR A 105 -13.81 17.69 9.22
CA TYR A 105 -14.63 17.08 8.18
C TYR A 105 -14.63 17.94 6.90
N ILE A 106 -14.82 19.25 7.02
CA ILE A 106 -14.72 20.20 5.90
C ILE A 106 -13.34 20.11 5.26
N LYS A 107 -12.27 20.17 6.07
CA LYS A 107 -10.91 20.03 5.56
C LYS A 107 -10.70 18.70 4.84
N LEU A 108 -11.18 17.59 5.41
CA LEU A 108 -11.05 16.29 4.77
C LEU A 108 -11.82 16.22 3.45
N GLN A 109 -12.96 16.89 3.35
CA GLN A 109 -13.74 17.00 2.13
C GLN A 109 -13.00 17.82 1.07
N ASP A 110 -12.39 18.94 1.47
CA ASP A 110 -11.57 19.77 0.58
C ASP A 110 -10.34 18.99 0.09
N ASP A 111 -9.61 18.33 0.98
CA ASP A 111 -8.45 17.49 0.64
C ASP A 111 -8.86 16.34 -0.32
N PHE A 112 -10.05 15.76 -0.13
CA PHE A 112 -10.59 14.73 -1.03
C PHE A 112 -10.92 15.31 -2.40
N GLN A 113 -11.53 16.49 -2.46
CA GLN A 113 -11.87 17.13 -3.73
C GLN A 113 -10.60 17.52 -4.50
N GLU A 114 -9.62 18.12 -3.83
CA GLU A 114 -8.31 18.44 -4.42
C GLU A 114 -7.64 17.17 -4.99
N THR A 115 -7.76 16.04 -4.29
CA THR A 115 -7.23 14.77 -4.77
C THR A 115 -7.94 14.31 -6.04
N ILE A 116 -9.27 14.44 -6.12
CA ILE A 116 -10.06 14.08 -7.31
C ILE A 116 -9.65 14.97 -8.49
N ASP A 117 -9.61 16.28 -8.28
CA ASP A 117 -9.24 17.25 -9.32
C ASP A 117 -7.83 16.97 -9.85
N ASN A 118 -6.88 16.64 -8.97
CA ASN A 118 -5.53 16.24 -9.35
C ASN A 118 -5.49 14.94 -10.17
N TYR A 119 -6.33 13.95 -9.84
CA TYR A 119 -6.43 12.72 -10.61
C TYR A 119 -7.05 12.94 -11.99
N GLU A 120 -8.00 13.86 -12.13
CA GLU A 120 -8.60 14.21 -13.42
C GLU A 120 -7.55 14.84 -14.34
N VAL A 121 -6.78 15.82 -13.84
CA VAL A 121 -5.66 16.42 -14.60
C VAL A 121 -4.64 15.36 -14.99
N LEU A 122 -4.28 14.47 -14.06
CA LEU A 122 -3.32 13.39 -14.35
C LEU A 122 -3.86 12.40 -15.39
N ALA A 123 -5.17 12.14 -15.40
CA ALA A 123 -5.81 11.27 -16.39
C ALA A 123 -5.80 11.91 -17.79
N GLU A 124 -6.04 13.22 -17.88
CA GLU A 124 -5.93 13.98 -19.12
C GLU A 124 -4.50 13.98 -19.66
N ASP A 125 -3.52 14.24 -18.81
CA ASP A 125 -2.10 14.16 -19.17
C ASP A 125 -1.70 12.76 -19.64
N ALA A 126 -2.16 11.73 -18.93
CA ALA A 126 -1.92 10.34 -19.33
C ALA A 126 -2.53 10.04 -20.70
N ALA A 127 -3.78 10.48 -20.95
CA ALA A 127 -4.43 10.31 -22.24
C ALA A 127 -3.67 11.02 -23.37
N ALA A 128 -3.19 12.25 -23.13
CA ALA A 128 -2.35 12.99 -24.07
C ALA A 128 -1.03 12.26 -24.36
N LEU A 129 -0.37 11.70 -23.33
CA LEU A 129 0.85 10.92 -23.48
C LEU A 129 0.63 9.60 -24.23
N TYR A 130 -0.49 8.92 -24.01
CA TYR A 130 -0.86 7.72 -24.77
C TYR A 130 -1.11 8.06 -26.24
N ALA A 131 -1.84 9.14 -26.52
CA ALA A 131 -2.06 9.62 -27.89
C ALA A 131 -0.75 9.99 -28.59
N LEU A 132 0.24 10.54 -27.87
CA LEU A 132 1.58 10.80 -28.41
C LEU A 132 2.38 9.51 -28.65
N LYS A 133 2.25 8.52 -27.77
CA LYS A 133 2.93 7.22 -27.90
C LYS A 133 2.47 6.44 -29.14
N GLU A 134 1.21 6.59 -29.53
CA GLU A 134 0.64 5.93 -30.71
C GLU A 134 1.03 6.60 -32.03
N ARG A 135 1.66 7.79 -31.99
CA ARG A 135 2.20 8.44 -33.19
C ARG A 135 3.51 7.78 -33.64
N GLU A 136 3.65 7.60 -34.95
CA GLU A 136 4.86 7.05 -35.58
C GLU A 136 6.13 7.84 -35.22
N GLU A 137 5.99 9.16 -35.05
CA GLU A 137 7.03 10.10 -34.64
C GLU A 137 7.70 9.70 -33.31
N PHE A 138 6.94 9.15 -32.36
CA PHE A 138 7.46 8.72 -31.07
C PHE A 138 8.34 7.47 -31.19
N GLY A 139 8.00 6.57 -32.12
CA GLY A 139 8.83 5.43 -32.49
C GLY A 139 10.18 5.90 -33.06
N LEU A 140 10.13 6.82 -34.03
CA LEU A 140 11.32 7.40 -34.65
C LEU A 140 12.23 8.10 -33.63
N ILE A 141 11.65 8.85 -32.69
CA ILE A 141 12.42 9.50 -31.61
C ILE A 141 13.17 8.47 -30.77
N LYS A 142 12.55 7.33 -30.44
CA LYS A 142 13.22 6.26 -29.69
C LYS A 142 14.36 5.62 -30.46
N GLU A 143 14.16 5.38 -31.75
CA GLU A 143 15.22 4.84 -32.62
C GLU A 143 16.39 5.81 -32.73
N LEU A 144 16.12 7.10 -32.92
CA LEU A 144 17.14 8.15 -32.93
C LEU A 144 17.87 8.24 -31.59
N GLN A 145 17.16 8.17 -30.47
CA GLN A 145 17.79 8.14 -29.14
C GLN A 145 18.72 6.93 -28.96
N PHE A 146 18.31 5.76 -29.46
CA PHE A 146 19.15 4.57 -29.44
C PHE A 146 20.39 4.73 -30.34
N SER A 147 20.21 5.27 -31.55
CA SER A 147 21.31 5.57 -32.48
C SER A 147 22.32 6.53 -31.87
N VAL A 148 21.85 7.62 -31.24
CA VAL A 148 22.72 8.59 -30.55
C VAL A 148 23.54 7.92 -29.45
N LYS A 149 22.94 7.04 -28.64
CA LYS A 149 23.68 6.28 -27.62
C LYS A 149 24.78 5.42 -28.22
N ASN A 150 24.47 4.64 -29.25
CA ASN A 150 25.45 3.77 -29.92
C ASN A 150 26.59 4.57 -30.54
N LEU A 151 26.27 5.68 -31.20
CA LEU A 151 27.28 6.57 -31.79
C LEU A 151 28.16 7.22 -30.72
N THR A 152 27.58 7.57 -29.57
CA THR A 152 28.32 8.11 -28.43
C THR A 152 29.29 7.08 -27.86
N GLU A 153 28.84 5.84 -27.62
CA GLU A 153 29.70 4.76 -27.15
C GLU A 153 30.81 4.42 -28.15
N SER A 154 30.49 4.41 -29.45
CA SER A 154 31.48 4.20 -30.52
C SER A 154 32.52 5.31 -30.52
N ARG A 155 32.10 6.58 -30.48
CA ARG A 155 32.99 7.73 -30.40
C ARG A 155 33.94 7.60 -29.21
N ASP A 156 33.41 7.28 -28.03
CA ASP A 156 34.21 7.20 -26.81
C ASP A 156 35.24 6.05 -26.89
N LYS A 157 34.87 4.91 -27.48
CA LYS A 157 35.81 3.81 -27.77
C LYS A 157 36.93 4.28 -28.70
N TRP A 158 36.61 4.92 -29.82
CA TRP A 158 37.62 5.42 -30.76
C TRP A 158 38.53 6.48 -30.15
N GLN A 159 37.99 7.37 -29.31
CA GLN A 159 38.78 8.37 -28.61
C GLN A 159 39.76 7.73 -27.61
N ASN A 160 39.32 6.70 -26.89
CA ASN A 160 40.19 5.94 -25.99
C ASN A 160 41.29 5.19 -26.75
N GLU A 161 40.95 4.52 -27.84
CA GLU A 161 41.92 3.82 -28.70
C GLU A 161 42.94 4.80 -29.29
N ALA A 162 42.48 5.95 -29.80
CA ALA A 162 43.36 7.00 -30.32
C ALA A 162 44.31 7.52 -29.23
N ALA A 163 43.82 7.74 -28.01
CA ALA A 163 44.65 8.17 -26.89
C ALA A 163 45.72 7.12 -26.52
N GLU A 164 45.37 5.83 -26.50
CA GLU A 164 46.33 4.74 -26.26
C GLU A 164 47.38 4.65 -27.37
N LYS A 165 46.98 4.75 -28.64
CA LYS A 165 47.93 4.79 -29.75
C LYS A 165 48.85 6.00 -29.66
N GLN A 166 48.34 7.17 -29.25
CA GLN A 166 49.17 8.34 -29.04
C GLN A 166 50.20 8.14 -27.93
N LYS A 167 49.83 7.48 -26.82
CA LYS A 167 50.79 7.09 -25.76
C LYS A 167 51.88 6.17 -26.30
N GLN A 168 51.51 5.15 -27.08
CA GLN A 168 52.46 4.23 -27.70
C GLN A 168 53.44 4.95 -28.63
N ILE A 169 52.92 5.84 -29.49
CA ILE A 169 53.76 6.67 -30.39
C ILE A 169 54.74 7.52 -29.58
N ASN A 170 54.26 8.19 -28.53
CA ASN A 170 55.11 9.05 -27.70
C ASN A 170 56.20 8.24 -26.98
N TYR A 171 55.86 7.04 -26.49
CA TYR A 171 56.84 6.14 -25.88
C TYR A 171 57.92 5.72 -26.88
N LEU A 172 57.52 5.29 -28.09
CA LEU A 172 58.47 4.89 -29.13
C LEU A 172 59.36 6.05 -29.58
N LYS A 173 58.82 7.26 -29.71
CA LYS A 173 59.60 8.47 -30.02
C LYS A 173 60.67 8.75 -28.98
N ARG A 174 60.35 8.63 -27.69
CA ARG A 174 61.34 8.78 -26.60
C ARG A 174 62.43 7.72 -26.69
N ARG A 175 62.02 6.45 -26.82
CA ARG A 175 62.96 5.34 -26.92
C ARG A 175 63.88 5.45 -28.15
N LEU A 176 63.37 5.94 -29.26
CA LEU A 176 64.18 6.21 -30.46
C LEU A 176 65.20 7.31 -30.19
N ALA A 177 64.78 8.42 -29.57
CA ALA A 177 65.70 9.51 -29.21
C ALA A 177 66.81 9.04 -28.25
N ASP A 178 66.49 8.19 -27.28
CA ASP A 178 67.48 7.58 -26.38
C ASP A 178 68.50 6.75 -27.18
N LYS A 179 68.03 5.92 -28.12
CA LYS A 179 68.90 5.11 -28.98
C LYS A 179 69.75 5.95 -29.92
N ASP A 180 69.20 7.01 -30.49
CA ASP A 180 69.96 7.94 -31.32
C ASP A 180 71.07 8.62 -30.50
N SER A 181 70.81 8.96 -29.24
CA SER A 181 71.81 9.52 -28.33
C SER A 181 72.92 8.51 -27.98
N GLU A 182 72.57 7.25 -27.74
CA GLU A 182 73.53 6.16 -27.52
C GLU A 182 74.42 5.95 -28.76
N ILE A 183 73.82 5.90 -29.95
CA ILE A 183 74.55 5.75 -31.21
C ILE A 183 75.50 6.94 -31.43
N ALA A 184 75.04 8.17 -31.16
CA ALA A 184 75.88 9.36 -31.27
C ALA A 184 77.07 9.32 -30.30
N ALA A 185 76.86 8.84 -29.07
CA ALA A 185 77.94 8.66 -28.09
C ALA A 185 78.95 7.59 -28.55
N LEU A 186 78.48 6.45 -29.07
CA LEU A 186 79.34 5.39 -29.61
C LEU A 186 80.16 5.87 -30.81
N LYS A 187 79.55 6.65 -31.73
CA LYS A 187 80.28 7.25 -32.86
C LYS A 187 81.40 8.16 -32.38
N ARG A 188 81.15 9.02 -31.39
CA ARG A 188 82.19 9.88 -30.79
C ARG A 188 83.32 9.07 -30.16
N LEU A 189 83.01 7.99 -29.45
CA LEU A 189 84.04 7.12 -28.87
C LEU A 189 84.90 6.45 -29.95
N PHE A 190 84.27 6.01 -31.04
CA PHE A 190 84.97 5.41 -32.17
C PHE A 190 85.87 6.42 -32.89
N GLU A 191 85.41 7.66 -33.11
CA GLU A 191 86.22 8.73 -33.68
C GLU A 191 87.46 9.08 -32.84
N ILE A 192 87.37 9.00 -31.50
CA ILE A 192 88.50 9.23 -30.59
C ILE A 192 89.52 8.08 -30.63
N HIS A 193 89.09 6.85 -30.91
CA HIS A 193 89.92 5.63 -30.84
C HIS A 193 90.30 5.06 -32.21
N ALA A 194 89.89 5.68 -33.31
CA ALA A 194 90.31 5.29 -34.65
C ALA A 194 91.79 5.67 -34.85
N PRO A 195 92.70 4.70 -35.04
CA PRO A 195 94.10 5.02 -35.35
C PRO A 195 94.18 5.68 -36.73
N ALA A 196 94.98 6.75 -36.83
CA ALA A 196 95.30 7.44 -38.07
C ALA A 196 96.04 6.55 -39.08
#